data_AF-A0A5C8NZK1-F1
#
_entry.id   AF-A0A5C8NZK1-F1
#
_cell.length_a   1.000
_cell.length_b   1.000
_cell.length_c   1.000
_cell.angle_alpha   90.00
_cell.angle_beta   90.00
_cell.angle_gamma   90.00
#
_symmetry.space_group_name_H-M   'P 1'
#
loop_
_entity.id
_entity.type
_entity.pdbx_description
1 polymer ?
#
loop_
_entity_poly.entity_id
_entity_poly.type
_entity_poly.pdbx_seq_one_letter_code
_entity_poly.pdbx_strand_id
1 'polypeptide(L)'
;MKIKSDIQYKQLPSFVIEQLRFVYPEDVKWGLATFVLVLYDIPLGVSFIALPKMELVWLIMPLALILHIWCLRLMIKNPYSTQFEVIKFIGVYGVIGAITLFIMLQAISYFTMNIHSIMYYVLLNLAILVSSYIIIRYQIVKYKDIHLKIEQKEEKKEMLKYNTALTVFPALGLVFGGLVGKTEILKYYVVIGLNILFMLLFIYFAAKFIHRYFFMKANMRFVSYEEPTKKEKKKLIEKGVEFK
;
A
#
# COMPACT_ATOMS: atom_id res chain seq x y z
N MET A 1 19.42 -10.77 0.39
CA MET A 1 18.15 -11.03 1.11
C MET A 1 18.32 -11.94 2.32
N LYS A 2 19.19 -12.96 2.30
CA LYS A 2 19.45 -13.79 3.49
C LYS A 2 20.54 -13.15 4.37
N ILE A 3 20.28 -13.02 5.66
CA ILE A 3 21.26 -12.56 6.65
C ILE A 3 22.23 -13.73 6.93
N LYS A 4 23.52 -13.44 7.10
CA LYS A 4 24.51 -14.46 7.46
C LYS A 4 24.14 -15.10 8.81
N SER A 5 24.35 -16.40 8.94
CA SER A 5 23.89 -17.22 10.07
C SER A 5 24.66 -17.00 11.38
N ASP A 6 25.79 -16.30 11.31
CA ASP A 6 26.67 -15.92 12.43
C ASP A 6 26.22 -14.66 13.17
N ILE A 7 25.35 -13.84 12.56
CA ILE A 7 24.88 -12.57 13.15
C ILE A 7 23.73 -12.83 14.12
N GLN A 8 23.83 -12.33 15.35
CA GLN A 8 22.74 -12.41 16.34
C GLN A 8 21.70 -11.29 16.12
N TYR A 9 20.44 -11.52 16.50
CA TYR A 9 19.35 -10.54 16.37
C TYR A 9 19.69 -9.16 16.97
N LYS A 10 20.41 -9.14 18.10
CA LYS A 10 20.84 -7.91 18.79
C LYS A 10 21.84 -7.06 18.01
N GLN A 11 22.52 -7.65 17.02
CA GLN A 11 23.51 -6.99 16.17
C GLN A 11 22.89 -6.45 14.87
N LEU A 12 21.58 -6.67 14.65
CA LEU A 12 20.90 -6.19 13.46
C LEU A 12 20.66 -4.67 13.55
N PRO A 13 20.86 -3.93 12.43
CA PRO A 13 20.48 -2.53 12.38
C PRO A 13 18.98 -2.32 12.64
N SER A 14 18.62 -1.18 13.23
CA SER A 14 17.24 -0.84 13.58
C SER A 14 16.27 -0.94 12.37
N PHE A 15 16.71 -0.52 11.19
CA PHE A 15 15.91 -0.60 9.97
C PHE A 15 15.60 -2.05 9.53
N VAL A 16 16.48 -3.01 9.86
CA VAL A 16 16.26 -4.44 9.59
C VAL A 16 15.32 -5.04 10.62
N ILE A 17 15.48 -4.64 11.89
CA ILE A 17 14.58 -5.02 12.99
C ILE A 17 13.15 -4.56 12.70
N GLU A 18 12.95 -3.33 12.23
CA GLU A 18 11.63 -2.80 11.83
C GLU A 18 10.98 -3.63 10.72
N GLN A 19 11.76 -4.21 9.80
CA GLN A 19 11.23 -5.09 8.77
C GLN A 19 10.81 -6.46 9.31
N LEU A 20 11.47 -6.95 10.36
CA LEU A 20 11.24 -8.26 10.96
C LEU A 20 10.15 -8.27 12.04
N ARG A 21 9.84 -7.11 12.63
CA ARG A 21 8.72 -6.96 13.58
C ARG A 21 7.38 -7.05 12.87
N PHE A 22 6.34 -7.52 13.55
CA PHE A 22 4.97 -7.39 13.07
C PHE A 22 4.37 -6.05 13.49
N VAL A 23 3.18 -5.75 12.98
CA VAL A 23 2.38 -4.60 13.45
C VAL A 23 1.51 -5.10 14.58
N TYR A 24 1.32 -4.27 15.63
CA TYR A 24 0.52 -4.61 16.79
C TYR A 24 -0.88 -5.11 16.40
N PRO A 25 -1.27 -6.33 16.80
CA PRO A 25 -2.53 -6.99 16.46
C PRO A 25 -3.80 -6.19 16.74
N GLU A 26 -3.78 -5.31 17.75
CA GLU A 26 -4.91 -4.44 18.11
C GLU A 26 -5.18 -3.39 17.02
N ASP A 27 -4.13 -2.84 16.41
CA ASP A 27 -4.22 -1.82 15.35
C ASP A 27 -4.45 -2.43 13.97
N VAL A 28 -4.09 -3.71 13.78
CA VAL A 28 -4.16 -4.37 12.47
C VAL A 28 -5.58 -4.41 11.93
N LYS A 29 -6.61 -4.67 12.76
CA LYS A 29 -7.99 -4.82 12.27
C LYS A 29 -8.57 -3.50 11.76
N TRP A 30 -8.43 -2.44 12.55
CA TRP A 30 -8.87 -1.10 12.15
C TRP A 30 -8.03 -0.57 10.99
N GLY A 31 -6.71 -0.75 11.04
CA GLY A 31 -5.81 -0.37 9.96
C GLY A 31 -6.19 -1.02 8.63
N LEU A 32 -6.46 -2.32 8.61
CA LEU A 32 -6.91 -3.04 7.42
C LEU A 32 -8.23 -2.49 6.87
N ALA A 33 -9.22 -2.29 7.74
CA ALA A 33 -10.50 -1.72 7.34
C ALA A 33 -10.34 -0.30 6.76
N THR A 34 -9.53 0.55 7.40
CA THR A 34 -9.22 1.89 6.89
C THR A 34 -8.51 1.83 5.55
N PHE A 35 -7.52 0.94 5.37
CA PHE A 35 -6.84 0.81 4.09
C PHE A 35 -7.83 0.46 2.97
N VAL A 36 -8.65 -0.56 3.15
CA VAL A 36 -9.61 -0.98 2.10
C VAL A 36 -10.69 0.07 1.87
N LEU A 37 -11.44 0.45 2.92
CA LEU A 37 -12.63 1.29 2.77
C LEU A 37 -12.33 2.76 2.49
N VAL A 38 -11.19 3.27 2.94
CA VAL A 38 -10.83 4.68 2.76
C VAL A 38 -9.81 4.83 1.65
N LEU A 39 -8.71 4.08 1.71
CA LEU A 39 -7.57 4.33 0.83
C LEU A 39 -7.73 3.66 -0.54
N TYR A 40 -8.55 2.61 -0.67
CA TYR A 40 -8.86 1.95 -1.94
C TYR A 40 -10.25 2.34 -2.47
N ASP A 41 -11.31 2.23 -1.67
CA ASP A 41 -12.67 2.48 -2.18
C ASP A 41 -12.97 3.94 -2.48
N ILE A 42 -12.44 4.91 -1.73
CA ILE A 42 -12.73 6.34 -2.00
C ILE A 42 -12.11 6.79 -3.34
N PRO A 43 -10.80 6.60 -3.62
CA PRO A 43 -10.22 6.96 -4.91
C PRO A 43 -10.91 6.26 -6.09
N LEU A 44 -11.24 4.99 -5.92
CA LEU A 44 -11.91 4.19 -6.94
C LEU A 44 -13.36 4.66 -7.15
N GLY A 45 -14.08 4.97 -6.08
CA GLY A 45 -15.43 5.52 -6.12
C GLY A 45 -15.48 6.89 -6.78
N VAL A 46 -14.53 7.78 -6.47
CA VAL A 46 -14.37 9.08 -7.16
C VAL A 46 -14.14 8.87 -8.66
N SER A 47 -13.35 7.87 -9.04
CA SER A 47 -13.13 7.53 -10.44
C SER A 47 -14.40 7.03 -11.14
N PHE A 48 -15.21 6.21 -10.46
CA PHE A 48 -16.49 5.74 -11.01
C PHE A 48 -17.52 6.85 -11.14
N ILE A 49 -17.53 7.82 -10.23
CA ILE A 49 -18.36 9.03 -10.36
C ILE A 49 -17.93 9.84 -11.59
N ALA A 50 -16.62 9.92 -11.87
CA ALA A 50 -16.10 10.62 -13.04
C ALA A 50 -16.38 9.89 -14.37
N LEU A 51 -16.52 8.57 -14.34
CA LEU A 51 -16.85 7.74 -15.51
C LEU A 51 -17.77 6.57 -15.10
N PRO A 52 -19.10 6.79 -15.07
CA PRO A 52 -20.07 5.77 -14.65
C PRO A 52 -20.37 4.78 -15.78
N LYS A 53 -19.36 4.00 -16.20
CA LYS A 53 -19.49 2.96 -17.22
C LYS A 53 -19.57 1.57 -16.60
N MET A 54 -20.64 0.84 -16.91
CA MET A 54 -20.88 -0.52 -16.39
C MET A 54 -19.81 -1.53 -16.84
N GLU A 55 -19.26 -1.37 -18.05
CA GLU A 55 -18.18 -2.23 -18.56
C GLU A 55 -16.93 -2.22 -17.65
N LEU A 56 -16.58 -1.05 -17.12
CA LEU A 56 -15.45 -0.89 -16.19
C LEU A 56 -15.76 -1.49 -14.83
N VAL A 57 -17.01 -1.39 -14.38
CA VAL A 57 -17.46 -2.03 -13.15
C VAL A 57 -17.27 -3.53 -13.26
N TRP A 58 -17.72 -4.16 -14.34
CA TRP A 58 -17.54 -5.61 -14.55
C TRP A 58 -16.07 -6.06 -14.60
N LEU A 59 -15.19 -5.21 -15.13
CA LEU A 59 -13.75 -5.49 -15.18
C LEU A 59 -13.07 -5.38 -13.80
N ILE A 60 -13.44 -4.38 -13.01
CA ILE A 60 -12.81 -4.07 -11.72
C ILE A 60 -13.43 -4.85 -10.56
N MET A 61 -14.72 -5.16 -10.63
CA MET A 61 -15.49 -5.81 -9.56
C MET A 61 -14.87 -7.13 -9.08
N PRO A 62 -14.38 -8.05 -9.94
CA PRO A 62 -13.74 -9.28 -9.46
C PRO A 62 -12.52 -9.01 -8.59
N LEU A 63 -11.69 -8.03 -8.96
CA LEU A 63 -10.50 -7.65 -8.20
C LEU A 63 -10.88 -7.03 -6.85
N ALA A 64 -11.88 -6.15 -6.85
CA ALA A 64 -12.41 -5.54 -5.64
C ALA A 64 -13.02 -6.59 -4.69
N LEU A 65 -13.80 -7.54 -5.21
CA LEU A 65 -14.41 -8.61 -4.42
C LEU A 65 -13.37 -9.51 -3.76
N ILE A 66 -12.33 -9.92 -4.49
CA ILE A 66 -11.23 -10.73 -3.93
C ILE A 66 -10.59 -10.01 -2.73
N LEU A 67 -10.34 -8.70 -2.89
CA LEU A 67 -9.71 -7.88 -1.86
C LEU A 67 -10.61 -7.71 -0.63
N HIS A 68 -11.91 -7.47 -0.83
CA HIS A 68 -12.88 -7.33 0.26
C HIS A 68 -13.13 -8.63 1.00
N ILE A 69 -13.30 -9.75 0.28
CA ILE A 69 -13.50 -11.07 0.90
C ILE A 69 -12.27 -11.47 1.72
N TRP A 70 -11.07 -11.21 1.20
CA TRP A 70 -9.84 -11.50 1.93
C TRP A 70 -9.69 -10.59 3.16
N CYS A 71 -10.00 -9.30 3.04
CA CYS A 71 -10.01 -8.38 4.17
C CYS A 71 -11.00 -8.84 5.26
N LEU A 72 -12.23 -9.18 4.89
CA LEU A 72 -13.26 -9.67 5.81
C LEU A 72 -12.79 -10.92 6.56
N ARG A 73 -12.18 -11.88 5.84
CA ARG A 73 -11.61 -13.09 6.44
C ARG A 73 -10.51 -12.76 7.46
N LEU A 74 -9.64 -11.78 7.18
CA LEU A 74 -8.60 -11.34 8.11
C LEU A 74 -9.17 -10.61 9.33
N MET A 75 -10.25 -9.86 9.17
CA MET A 75 -10.93 -9.19 10.29
C MET A 75 -11.58 -10.17 11.26
N ILE A 76 -12.17 -11.26 10.75
CA ILE A 76 -12.81 -12.30 11.56
C ILE A 76 -11.76 -13.15 12.30
N LYS A 77 -10.66 -13.50 11.62
CA LYS A 77 -9.62 -14.35 12.21
C LYS A 77 -8.89 -13.70 13.39
N ASN A 78 -8.20 -14.55 14.15
CA ASN A 78 -7.30 -14.11 15.21
C ASN A 78 -6.11 -13.35 14.58
N PRO A 79 -5.89 -12.08 14.94
CA PRO A 79 -4.79 -11.28 14.36
C PRO A 79 -3.41 -11.85 14.73
N TYR A 80 -3.31 -12.57 15.85
CA TYR A 80 -2.07 -13.22 16.29
C TYR A 80 -1.64 -14.38 15.38
N SER A 81 -2.58 -15.14 14.81
CA SER A 81 -2.25 -16.25 13.90
C SER A 81 -2.11 -15.84 12.43
N THR A 82 -2.53 -14.61 12.08
CA THR A 82 -2.58 -14.12 10.70
C THR A 82 -1.52 -13.05 10.38
N GLN A 83 -0.57 -12.78 11.28
CA GLN A 83 0.44 -11.73 11.13
C GLN A 83 1.21 -11.77 9.79
N PHE A 84 1.66 -12.96 9.35
CA PHE A 84 2.29 -13.15 8.04
C PHE A 84 1.32 -12.96 6.87
N GLU A 85 0.08 -13.41 7.04
CA GLU A 85 -0.96 -13.31 6.03
C GLU A 85 -1.34 -11.84 5.78
N VAL A 86 -1.37 -11.03 6.83
CA VAL A 86 -1.61 -9.58 6.76
C VAL A 86 -0.54 -8.87 5.94
N ILE A 87 0.75 -9.20 6.13
CA ILE A 87 1.84 -8.61 5.33
C ILE A 87 1.67 -8.98 3.85
N LYS A 88 1.34 -10.24 3.57
CA LYS A 88 1.05 -10.71 2.20
C LYS A 88 -0.15 -9.96 1.60
N PHE A 89 -1.22 -9.81 2.39
CA PHE A 89 -2.42 -9.09 1.98
C PHE A 89 -2.11 -7.66 1.59
N ILE A 90 -1.36 -6.90 2.40
CA ILE A 90 -1.02 -5.50 2.08
C ILE A 90 -0.20 -5.40 0.78
N GLY A 91 0.69 -6.37 0.53
CA GLY A 91 1.44 -6.44 -0.74
C GLY A 91 0.52 -6.65 -1.95
N VAL A 92 -0.39 -7.63 -1.87
CA VAL A 92 -1.36 -7.92 -2.96
C VAL A 92 -2.37 -6.77 -3.13
N TYR A 93 -2.82 -6.18 -2.03
CA TYR A 93 -3.66 -4.98 -1.98
C TYR A 93 -3.02 -3.83 -2.78
N GLY A 94 -1.72 -3.59 -2.61
CA GLY A 94 -1.00 -2.60 -3.42
C GLY A 94 -0.98 -2.93 -4.91
N VAL A 95 -0.84 -4.21 -5.29
CA VAL A 95 -0.87 -4.60 -6.70
C VAL A 95 -2.26 -4.38 -7.30
N ILE A 96 -3.30 -4.86 -6.61
CA ILE A 96 -4.69 -4.72 -7.06
C ILE A 96 -5.08 -3.24 -7.18
N GLY A 97 -4.80 -2.42 -6.16
CA GLY A 97 -5.08 -0.99 -6.16
C GLY A 97 -4.37 -0.24 -7.30
N ALA A 98 -3.12 -0.59 -7.60
CA ALA A 98 -2.40 0.01 -8.72
C ALA A 98 -3.05 -0.36 -10.07
N ILE A 99 -3.44 -1.63 -10.26
CA ILE A 99 -4.07 -2.10 -11.51
C ILE A 99 -5.43 -1.43 -11.72
N THR A 100 -6.28 -1.39 -10.70
CA THR A 100 -7.64 -0.85 -10.84
C THR A 100 -7.62 0.65 -11.10
N LEU A 101 -6.77 1.42 -10.42
CA LEU A 101 -6.62 2.85 -10.69
C LEU A 101 -5.93 3.14 -12.02
N PHE A 102 -5.00 2.29 -12.47
CA PHE A 102 -4.42 2.39 -13.81
C PHE A 102 -5.49 2.19 -14.90
N ILE A 103 -6.36 1.19 -14.77
CA ILE A 103 -7.48 0.98 -15.70
C ILE A 103 -8.38 2.22 -15.74
N MET A 104 -8.76 2.76 -14.57
CA MET A 104 -9.60 3.96 -14.49
C MET A 104 -8.91 5.20 -15.08
N LEU A 105 -7.61 5.37 -14.86
CA LEU A 105 -6.83 6.45 -15.45
C LEU A 105 -6.90 6.44 -16.98
N GLN A 106 -6.66 5.27 -17.59
CA GLN A 106 -6.76 5.13 -19.06
C GLN A 106 -8.18 5.40 -19.53
N ALA A 107 -9.18 4.79 -18.87
CA ALA A 107 -10.57 4.89 -19.27
C ALA A 107 -11.13 6.33 -19.18
N ILE A 108 -10.81 7.07 -18.10
CA ILE A 108 -11.24 8.47 -17.94
C ILE A 108 -10.60 9.35 -19.02
N SER A 109 -9.31 9.17 -19.31
CA SER A 109 -8.63 9.95 -20.36
C SER A 109 -9.22 9.68 -21.75
N TYR A 110 -9.63 8.44 -22.04
CA TYR A 110 -10.19 8.06 -23.32
C TYR A 110 -11.66 8.47 -23.48
N PHE A 111 -12.51 8.06 -22.55
CA PHE A 111 -13.97 8.19 -22.69
C PHE A 111 -14.51 9.52 -22.19
N THR A 112 -13.87 10.13 -21.20
CA THR A 112 -14.39 11.37 -20.60
C THR A 112 -13.70 12.60 -21.17
N MET A 113 -12.40 12.51 -21.43
CA MET A 113 -11.61 13.61 -21.98
C MET A 113 -11.45 13.56 -23.50
N ASN A 114 -11.93 12.51 -24.17
CA ASN A 114 -11.83 12.30 -25.61
C ASN A 114 -10.39 12.42 -26.15
N ILE A 115 -9.40 11.99 -25.36
CA ILE A 115 -8.01 11.97 -25.79
C ILE A 115 -7.78 10.68 -26.57
N HIS A 116 -7.71 10.78 -27.90
CA HIS A 116 -7.46 9.64 -28.79
C HIS A 116 -6.03 9.62 -29.36
N SER A 117 -5.16 10.52 -28.89
CA SER A 117 -3.78 10.59 -29.36
C SER A 117 -2.96 9.39 -28.89
N ILE A 118 -2.42 8.62 -29.84
CA ILE A 118 -1.54 7.48 -29.56
C ILE A 118 -0.31 7.93 -28.77
N MET A 119 0.28 9.06 -29.14
CA MET A 119 1.47 9.62 -28.47
C MET A 119 1.21 9.95 -27.00
N TYR A 120 0.01 10.43 -26.67
CA TYR A 120 -0.38 10.68 -25.28
C TYR A 120 -0.32 9.40 -24.45
N TYR A 121 -0.90 8.31 -24.94
CA TYR A 121 -0.89 7.03 -24.23
C TYR A 121 0.49 6.42 -24.13
N VAL A 122 1.32 6.52 -25.17
CA VAL A 122 2.71 6.05 -25.12
C VAL A 122 3.49 6.79 -24.03
N LEU A 123 3.41 8.13 -23.99
CA LEU A 123 4.10 8.94 -22.99
C LEU A 123 3.57 8.70 -21.57
N LEU A 124 2.26 8.59 -21.41
CA LEU A 124 1.63 8.30 -20.11
C LEU A 124 2.08 6.95 -19.56
N ASN A 125 2.02 5.90 -20.38
CA ASN A 125 2.45 4.56 -19.98
C ASN A 125 3.95 4.51 -19.67
N LEU A 126 4.77 5.19 -20.48
CA LEU A 126 6.21 5.29 -20.22
C LEU A 126 6.49 6.00 -18.89
N ALA A 127 5.83 7.12 -18.61
CA ALA A 127 5.97 7.85 -17.36
C ALA A 127 5.59 6.99 -16.14
N ILE A 128 4.50 6.23 -16.24
CA ILE A 128 4.04 5.31 -15.19
C ILE A 128 5.06 4.19 -14.99
N LEU A 129 5.59 3.61 -16.07
CA LEU A 129 6.57 2.52 -16.01
C LEU A 129 7.86 3.00 -15.37
N VAL A 130 8.41 4.13 -15.81
CA VAL A 130 9.63 4.73 -15.24
C VAL A 130 9.42 5.07 -13.76
N SER A 131 8.30 5.68 -13.40
CA SER A 131 7.99 6.01 -12.00
C SER A 131 7.89 4.74 -11.15
N SER A 132 7.20 3.71 -11.64
CA SER A 132 7.08 2.42 -10.97
C SER A 132 8.44 1.76 -10.76
N TYR A 133 9.28 1.76 -11.79
CA TYR A 133 10.64 1.23 -11.74
C TYR A 133 11.49 1.95 -10.70
N ILE A 134 11.44 3.29 -10.65
CA ILE A 134 12.17 4.08 -9.65
C ILE A 134 11.73 3.71 -8.23
N ILE A 135 10.42 3.61 -7.97
CA ILE A 135 9.88 3.26 -6.65
C ILE A 135 10.30 1.84 -6.25
N ILE A 136 10.16 0.87 -7.15
CA ILE A 136 10.54 -0.53 -6.90
C ILE A 136 12.03 -0.64 -6.66
N ARG A 137 12.85 -0.01 -7.50
CA ARG A 137 14.31 0.01 -7.36
C ARG A 137 14.73 0.66 -6.05
N TYR A 138 14.13 1.79 -5.69
CA TYR A 138 14.40 2.46 -4.42
C TYR A 138 14.14 1.53 -3.22
N GLN A 139 13.02 0.80 -3.23
CA GLN A 139 12.74 -0.18 -2.18
C GLN A 139 13.77 -1.32 -2.17
N ILE A 140 14.11 -1.90 -3.33
CA ILE A 140 15.09 -2.99 -3.40
C ILE A 140 16.47 -2.53 -2.92
N VAL A 141 16.96 -1.38 -3.38
CA VAL A 141 18.29 -0.85 -3.04
C VAL A 141 18.38 -0.52 -1.55
N LYS A 142 17.34 0.13 -1.00
CA LYS A 142 17.23 0.46 0.43
C LYS A 142 17.49 -0.75 1.34
N TYR A 143 17.16 -1.96 0.87
CA TYR A 143 17.28 -3.20 1.65
C TYR A 143 18.34 -4.17 1.11
N LYS A 144 19.04 -3.85 0.02
CA LYS A 144 20.18 -4.64 -0.47
C LYS A 144 21.44 -4.36 0.37
N ASP A 145 21.60 -3.13 0.85
CA ASP A 145 22.75 -2.68 1.65
C ASP A 145 22.64 -2.98 3.16
N ILE A 146 22.07 -4.14 3.51
CA ILE A 146 22.06 -4.64 4.89
C ILE A 146 23.49 -4.83 5.42
N HIS A 147 24.46 -5.08 4.53
CA HIS A 147 25.87 -5.27 4.88
C HIS A 147 26.70 -3.98 4.90
N LEU A 148 26.33 -2.95 4.12
CA LEU A 148 27.10 -1.68 4.00
C LEU A 148 26.67 -0.63 5.05
N LYS A 149 25.41 -0.64 5.50
CA LYS A 149 24.93 0.30 6.54
C LYS A 149 25.28 -0.09 7.97
N ILE A 150 26.09 -1.13 8.16
CA ILE A 150 26.70 -1.43 9.47
C ILE A 150 27.74 -0.34 9.82
N GLU A 151 28.30 0.38 8.83
CA GLU A 151 29.28 1.46 9.04
C GLU A 151 28.67 2.87 9.07
N GLN A 152 27.52 3.11 8.45
CA GLN A 152 26.87 4.43 8.45
C GLN A 152 25.79 4.53 9.54
N LYS A 153 26.27 4.58 10.78
CA LYS A 153 25.56 5.32 11.84
C LYS A 153 25.53 6.79 11.41
N GLU A 154 24.40 7.46 11.64
CA GLU A 154 24.17 8.89 11.38
C GLU A 154 23.72 9.28 9.98
N GLU A 155 22.41 9.15 9.72
CA GLU A 155 21.71 10.18 8.92
C GLU A 155 20.23 10.21 9.31
N LYS A 156 19.99 10.61 10.56
CA LYS A 156 18.65 10.82 11.11
C LYS A 156 18.30 12.31 10.96
N LYS A 157 18.19 12.81 9.72
CA LYS A 157 17.80 14.22 9.47
C LYS A 157 16.80 14.46 8.34
N GLU A 158 16.49 13.48 7.49
CA GLU A 158 15.59 13.73 6.34
C GLU A 158 14.12 13.32 6.54
N MET A 159 13.79 12.55 7.58
CA MET A 159 12.43 12.04 7.76
C MET A 159 11.40 13.14 8.15
N LEU A 160 11.86 14.31 8.61
CA LEU A 160 10.99 15.42 9.00
C LEU A 160 10.39 16.17 7.80
N LYS A 161 11.06 16.16 6.63
CA LYS A 161 10.59 16.88 5.42
C LYS A 161 9.42 16.19 4.70
N TYR A 162 9.25 14.88 4.88
CA TYR A 162 8.18 14.12 4.23
C TYR A 162 6.85 14.12 5.00
N ASN A 163 6.88 14.36 6.32
CA ASN A 163 5.65 14.52 7.10
C ASN A 163 4.91 15.82 6.75
N THR A 164 5.63 16.89 6.44
CA THR A 164 5.02 18.15 6.00
C THR A 164 4.29 18.00 4.66
N ALA A 165 4.79 17.14 3.76
CA ALA A 165 4.11 16.84 2.50
C ALA A 165 2.76 16.13 2.73
N LEU A 166 2.68 15.21 3.69
CA LEU A 166 1.44 14.49 4.02
C LEU A 166 0.34 15.41 4.58
N THR A 167 0.71 16.45 5.32
CA THR A 167 -0.24 17.42 5.89
C THR A 167 -0.72 18.46 4.88
N VAL A 168 0.01 18.67 3.78
CA VAL A 168 -0.32 19.67 2.75
C VAL A 168 -1.31 19.12 1.71
N PHE A 169 -1.37 17.81 1.50
CA PHE A 169 -2.31 17.19 0.53
C PHE A 169 -3.79 17.47 0.81
N PRO A 170 -4.32 17.37 2.05
CA PRO A 170 -5.72 17.70 2.35
C PRO A 170 -6.04 19.19 2.10
N ALA A 171 -5.10 20.07 2.41
CA ALA A 171 -5.25 21.52 2.22
C ALA A 171 -5.26 21.91 0.72
N LEU A 172 -4.42 21.26 -0.09
CA LEU A 172 -4.48 21.41 -1.55
C LEU A 172 -5.80 20.87 -2.10
N GLY A 173 -6.29 19.72 -1.61
CA GLY A 173 -7.57 19.14 -2.03
C GLY A 173 -8.77 20.07 -1.85
N LEU A 174 -8.81 20.84 -0.76
CA LEU A 174 -9.89 21.82 -0.50
C LEU A 174 -9.80 23.06 -1.40
N VAL A 175 -8.59 23.57 -1.64
CA VAL A 175 -8.37 24.73 -2.54
C VAL A 175 -8.66 24.36 -4.00
N PHE A 176 -8.24 23.16 -4.43
CA PHE A 176 -8.57 22.66 -5.76
C PHE A 176 -10.06 22.33 -5.90
N GLY A 177 -10.71 21.78 -4.87
CA GLY A 177 -12.15 21.51 -4.87
C GLY A 177 -13.00 22.76 -5.15
N GLY A 178 -12.59 23.93 -4.62
CA GLY A 178 -13.24 25.21 -4.90
C GLY A 178 -13.01 25.78 -6.31
N LEU A 179 -11.89 25.41 -6.97
CA LEU A 179 -11.56 25.84 -8.34
C LEU A 179 -12.21 24.93 -9.40
N VAL A 180 -12.31 23.63 -9.10
CA VAL A 180 -12.90 22.60 -9.95
C VAL A 180 -14.38 22.84 -10.23
N GLY A 181 -15.12 23.43 -9.29
CA GLY A 181 -16.54 23.74 -9.47
C GLY A 181 -16.86 24.72 -10.61
N LYS A 182 -15.86 25.42 -11.16
CA LYS A 182 -16.06 26.48 -12.16
C LYS A 182 -15.84 26.03 -13.62
N THR A 183 -15.21 24.88 -13.85
CA THR A 183 -14.96 24.35 -15.22
C THR A 183 -15.08 22.83 -15.26
N GLU A 184 -15.99 22.31 -16.10
CA GLU A 184 -16.26 20.87 -16.21
C GLU A 184 -15.08 20.02 -16.67
N ILE A 185 -14.06 20.62 -17.27
CA ILE A 185 -12.87 19.91 -17.72
C ILE A 185 -11.87 19.75 -16.57
N LEU A 186 -11.81 20.73 -15.65
CA LEU A 186 -10.83 20.74 -14.56
C LEU A 186 -11.09 19.61 -13.54
N LYS A 187 -12.36 19.21 -13.34
CA LYS A 187 -12.71 18.05 -12.49
C LYS A 187 -12.02 16.77 -12.94
N TYR A 188 -11.96 16.52 -14.25
CA TYR A 188 -11.39 15.27 -14.78
C TYR A 188 -9.87 15.25 -14.65
N TYR A 189 -9.19 16.38 -14.85
CA TYR A 189 -7.75 16.50 -14.58
C TYR A 189 -7.42 16.23 -13.11
N VAL A 190 -8.24 16.69 -12.17
CA VAL A 190 -8.06 16.41 -10.74
C VAL A 190 -8.24 14.93 -10.42
N VAL A 191 -9.26 14.28 -10.98
CA VAL A 191 -9.47 12.84 -10.79
C VAL A 191 -8.31 12.03 -11.37
N ILE A 192 -7.79 12.41 -12.54
CA ILE A 192 -6.60 11.81 -13.13
C ILE A 192 -5.37 11.98 -12.23
N GLY A 193 -5.13 13.19 -11.72
CA GLY A 193 -4.03 13.46 -10.80
C GLY A 193 -4.13 12.63 -9.51
N LEU A 194 -5.34 12.50 -8.98
CA LEU A 194 -5.62 11.66 -7.81
C LEU A 194 -5.35 10.18 -8.12
N ASN A 195 -5.79 9.68 -9.27
CA ASN A 195 -5.52 8.30 -9.69
C ASN A 195 -4.04 8.01 -9.83
N ILE A 196 -3.26 8.93 -10.43
CA ILE A 196 -1.81 8.79 -10.52
C ILE A 196 -1.18 8.75 -9.13
N LEU A 197 -1.55 9.68 -8.24
CA LEU A 197 -1.02 9.75 -6.88
C LEU A 197 -1.27 8.44 -6.10
N PHE A 198 -2.53 7.97 -6.06
CA PHE A 198 -2.89 6.77 -5.33
C PHE A 198 -2.33 5.50 -5.99
N MET A 199 -2.28 5.43 -7.32
CA MET A 199 -1.62 4.33 -8.04
C MET A 199 -0.13 4.22 -7.67
N LEU A 200 0.61 5.33 -7.63
CA LEU A 200 2.02 5.32 -7.20
C LEU A 200 2.17 4.95 -5.72
N LEU A 201 1.25 5.39 -4.86
CA LEU A 201 1.19 4.99 -3.46
C LEU A 201 0.95 3.48 -3.31
N PHE A 202 0.07 2.91 -4.14
CA PHE A 202 -0.20 1.47 -4.21
C PHE A 202 1.00 0.67 -4.69
N ILE A 203 1.71 1.14 -5.71
CA ILE A 203 2.98 0.55 -6.17
C ILE A 203 4.02 0.58 -5.06
N TYR A 204 4.10 1.68 -4.31
CA TYR A 204 4.97 1.77 -3.14
C TYR A 204 4.63 0.73 -2.07
N PHE A 205 3.34 0.55 -1.75
CA PHE A 205 2.91 -0.49 -0.80
C PHE A 205 3.22 -1.89 -1.32
N ALA A 206 2.92 -2.18 -2.58
CA ALA A 206 3.25 -3.46 -3.20
C ALA A 206 4.76 -3.75 -3.09
N ALA A 207 5.61 -2.83 -3.55
CA ALA A 207 7.06 -2.98 -3.51
C ALA A 207 7.58 -3.21 -2.08
N LYS A 208 7.12 -2.39 -1.12
CA LYS A 208 7.56 -2.46 0.28
C LYS A 208 7.13 -3.78 0.95
N PHE A 209 5.87 -4.16 0.84
CA PHE A 209 5.32 -5.30 1.59
C PHE A 209 5.60 -6.64 0.93
N ILE A 210 5.66 -6.72 -0.42
CA ILE A 210 6.12 -7.92 -1.12
C ILE A 210 7.59 -8.20 -0.79
N HIS A 211 8.45 -7.17 -0.86
CA HIS A 211 9.85 -7.31 -0.46
C HIS A 211 9.97 -7.78 1.00
N ARG A 212 9.25 -7.13 1.92
CA ARG A 212 9.25 -7.50 3.34
C ARG A 212 8.80 -8.94 3.56
N TYR A 213 7.75 -9.38 2.86
CA TYR A 213 7.25 -10.75 2.95
C TYR A 213 8.33 -11.78 2.58
N PHE A 214 8.98 -11.60 1.42
CA PHE A 214 10.06 -12.50 0.99
C PHE A 214 11.28 -12.42 1.91
N PHE A 215 11.60 -11.23 2.43
CA PHE A 215 12.70 -11.03 3.37
C PHE A 215 12.46 -11.78 4.70
N MET A 216 11.27 -11.66 5.28
CA MET A 216 10.90 -12.40 6.50
C MET A 216 10.90 -13.92 6.25
N LYS A 217 10.36 -14.36 5.11
CA LYS A 217 10.34 -15.79 4.74
C LYS A 217 11.76 -16.36 4.58
N ALA A 218 12.71 -15.58 4.08
CA ALA A 218 14.11 -15.99 3.97
C ALA A 218 14.86 -16.00 5.31
N ASN A 219 14.36 -15.28 6.32
CA ASN A 219 15.03 -15.04 7.59
C ASN A 219 14.15 -15.40 8.81
N MET A 220 13.37 -16.48 8.71
CA MET A 220 12.39 -16.87 9.76
C MET A 220 13.00 -17.01 11.16
N ARG A 221 14.28 -17.36 11.28
CA ARG A 221 14.99 -17.45 12.57
C ARG A 221 15.04 -16.13 13.36
N PHE A 222 14.93 -15.00 12.67
CA PHE A 222 14.98 -13.66 13.26
C PHE A 222 13.60 -13.02 13.40
N VAL A 223 12.54 -13.70 12.95
CA VAL A 223 11.17 -13.19 13.03
C VAL A 223 10.59 -13.56 14.39
N SER A 224 10.29 -12.54 15.20
CA SER A 224 9.58 -12.72 16.46
C SER A 224 8.09 -12.48 16.22
N TYR A 225 7.28 -13.51 16.42
CA TYR A 225 5.83 -13.36 16.47
C TYR A 225 5.45 -12.53 17.70
N GLU A 226 4.44 -11.68 17.55
CA GLU A 226 3.84 -11.05 18.73
C GLU A 226 2.91 -12.05 19.41
N GLU A 227 3.00 -12.18 20.73
CA GLU A 227 2.15 -13.03 21.55
C GLU A 227 1.09 -12.20 22.29
N PRO A 228 -0.11 -12.75 22.51
CA PRO A 228 -1.17 -12.05 23.23
C PRO A 228 -0.82 -11.87 24.71
N THR A 229 -1.12 -10.70 25.25
CA THR A 229 -1.01 -10.43 26.69
C THR A 229 -1.99 -11.33 27.47
N LYS A 230 -1.71 -11.63 28.75
CA LYS A 230 -2.59 -12.45 29.62
C LYS A 230 -4.08 -11.99 29.59
N LYS A 231 -4.33 -10.67 29.54
CA LYS A 231 -5.68 -10.10 29.44
C LYS A 231 -6.35 -10.38 28.08
N GLU A 232 -5.59 -10.29 26.98
CA GLU A 232 -6.08 -10.54 25.62
C GLU A 232 -6.30 -12.03 25.37
N LYS A 233 -5.42 -12.88 25.91
CA LYS A 233 -5.57 -14.33 25.89
C LYS A 233 -6.89 -14.75 26.55
N LYS A 234 -7.24 -14.14 27.69
CA LYS A 234 -8.53 -14.38 28.37
C LYS A 234 -9.73 -13.97 27.49
N LYS A 235 -9.70 -12.79 26.87
CA LYS A 235 -10.74 -12.34 25.92
C LYS A 235 -10.87 -13.23 24.67
N LEU A 236 -9.76 -13.78 24.19
CA LEU A 236 -9.74 -14.67 23.02
C LEU A 236 -10.29 -16.06 23.37
N ILE A 237 -10.00 -16.57 24.58
CA ILE A 237 -10.61 -17.80 25.11
C ILE A 237 -12.12 -17.62 25.32
N GLU A 238 -12.55 -16.48 25.89
CA GLU A 238 -13.98 -16.13 26.06
C GLU A 238 -14.73 -16.04 24.71
N LYS A 239 -14.02 -15.74 23.61
CA LYS A 239 -14.55 -15.73 22.23
C LYS A 239 -14.42 -17.09 21.51
N GLY A 240 -14.04 -18.16 22.21
CA GLY A 240 -13.94 -19.51 21.65
C GLY A 240 -12.72 -19.76 20.76
N VAL A 241 -11.66 -18.95 20.88
CA VAL A 241 -10.44 -19.11 20.08
C VAL A 241 -9.43 -19.98 20.83
N GLU A 242 -9.19 -21.19 20.34
CA GLU A 242 -8.14 -22.07 20.86
C GLU A 242 -6.75 -21.61 20.40
N PHE A 243 -5.80 -21.59 21.34
CA PHE A 243 -4.38 -21.38 21.06
C PHE A 243 -3.71 -22.75 20.94
N LYS A 244 -3.26 -23.11 19.73
CA LYS A 244 -2.34 -24.24 19.52
C LYS A 244 -0.90 -23.73 19.51
#